data_AF-A0A2D7XWW7-F1
#
_entry.id   AF-A0A2D7XWW7-F1
#
_cell.length_a   1.000
_cell.length_b   1.000
_cell.length_c   1.000
_cell.angle_alpha   90.00
_cell.angle_beta   90.00
_cell.angle_gamma   90.00
#
_symmetry.space_group_name_H-M   'P 1'
#
loop_
_entity.id
_entity.type
_entity.pdbx_description
1 polymer ?
#
loop_
_entity_poly.entity_id
_entity_poly.type
_entity_poly.pdbx_seq_one_letter_code
_entity_poly.pdbx_strand_id
1 'polypeptide(L)'
;MFFLKYLPMQALIANYSGHYPAGAEPRIADKLQLLREASVLLRELEEYFREHDFSITRFLICVSLDQAKDGLTHSQIVERIDVSSPVISRSLKALVDEGLVEIVVDDENARIRRQCLTEMGRERLTSLLPGYYQILLASSERETE
;
A
#
# COMPACT_ATOMS: atom_id res chain seq x y z
N MET A 1 -9.66 8.70 -2.55
CA MET A 1 -8.61 8.93 -1.55
C MET A 1 -8.81 10.33 -0.98
N PHE A 2 -8.68 10.53 0.33
CA PHE A 2 -9.14 11.73 1.06
C PHE A 2 -8.59 13.04 0.43
N PHE A 3 -9.50 13.93 0.04
CA PHE A 3 -9.36 14.83 -1.12
C PHE A 3 -8.97 16.28 -0.78
N LEU A 4 -8.07 16.55 0.17
CA LEU A 4 -7.76 17.94 0.51
C LEU A 4 -6.26 18.19 0.67
N LYS A 5 -5.68 18.82 -0.35
CA LYS A 5 -4.35 19.47 -0.28
C LYS A 5 -4.30 20.51 0.84
N TYR A 6 -5.46 21.08 1.18
CA TYR A 6 -5.66 22.00 2.28
C TYR A 6 -6.95 21.63 3.01
N LEU A 7 -6.83 21.07 4.21
CA LEU A 7 -7.95 20.87 5.13
C LEU A 7 -7.92 22.07 6.10
N PRO A 8 -8.91 22.98 6.08
CA PRO A 8 -8.98 24.09 7.03
C PRO A 8 -9.45 23.56 8.39
N MET A 9 -8.62 22.72 9.04
CA MET A 9 -8.95 21.96 10.25
C MET A 9 -9.48 22.86 11.36
N GLN A 10 -8.86 24.01 11.57
CA GLN A 10 -9.30 24.98 12.57
C GLN A 10 -10.68 25.56 12.26
N ALA A 11 -10.96 25.90 11.00
CA ALA A 11 -12.28 26.41 10.61
C ALA A 11 -13.35 25.31 10.67
N LEU A 12 -13.00 24.07 10.32
CA LEU A 12 -13.92 22.93 10.40
C LEU A 12 -14.28 22.64 11.87
N ILE A 13 -13.30 22.56 12.76
CA ILE A 13 -13.55 22.34 14.19
C ILE A 13 -14.37 23.51 14.78
N ALA A 14 -13.98 24.76 14.52
CA ALA A 14 -14.68 25.93 15.04
C ALA A 14 -16.14 26.05 14.56
N ASN A 15 -16.41 25.75 13.28
CA ASN A 15 -17.74 25.90 12.68
C ASN A 15 -18.73 24.80 13.09
N TYR A 16 -18.25 23.67 13.62
CA TYR A 16 -19.09 22.51 13.96
C TYR A 16 -19.04 22.15 15.46
N SER A 17 -18.67 23.10 16.32
CA SER A 17 -18.40 22.92 17.76
C SER A 17 -19.54 22.35 18.64
N GLY A 18 -20.73 22.14 18.08
CA GLY A 18 -21.85 21.45 18.76
C GLY A 18 -22.07 19.99 18.37
N HIS A 19 -21.28 19.42 17.46
CA HIS A 19 -21.49 18.06 16.92
C HIS A 19 -20.58 16.99 17.53
N TYR A 20 -19.77 17.37 18.52
CA TYR A 20 -18.86 16.47 19.21
C TYR A 20 -18.80 16.83 20.70
N PRO A 21 -18.37 15.91 21.58
CA PRO A 21 -18.26 16.19 23.01
C PRO A 21 -17.33 17.38 23.28
N ALA A 22 -17.73 18.27 24.20
CA ALA A 22 -16.88 19.39 24.61
C ALA A 22 -15.50 18.91 25.08
N GLY A 23 -14.43 19.57 24.63
CA GLY A 23 -13.05 19.17 24.93
C GLY A 23 -12.47 18.11 23.97
N ALA A 24 -13.24 17.62 22.99
CA ALA A 24 -12.74 16.69 21.98
C ALA A 24 -11.96 17.37 20.84
N GLU A 25 -11.92 18.70 20.78
CA GLU A 25 -11.31 19.49 19.70
C GLU A 25 -9.86 19.09 19.40
N PRO A 26 -8.95 18.96 20.39
CA PRO A 26 -7.56 18.60 20.10
C PRO A 26 -7.46 17.19 19.51
N ARG A 27 -8.24 16.24 20.05
CA ARG A 27 -8.24 14.85 19.56
C ARG A 27 -8.77 14.77 18.12
N ILE A 28 -9.78 15.56 17.78
CA ILE A 28 -10.29 15.64 16.41
C ILE A 28 -9.23 16.24 15.50
N ALA A 29 -8.57 17.33 15.92
CA ALA A 29 -7.48 17.95 15.17
C ALA A 29 -6.35 16.94 14.89
N ASP A 30 -5.91 16.19 15.89
CA ASP A 30 -4.85 15.18 15.76
C ASP A 30 -5.22 14.10 14.72
N LYS A 31 -6.47 13.63 14.74
CA LYS A 31 -6.93 12.62 13.77
C LYS A 31 -7.04 13.18 12.36
N LEU A 32 -7.47 14.43 12.21
CA LEU A 32 -7.51 15.10 10.91
C LEU A 32 -6.10 15.35 10.36
N GLN A 33 -5.15 15.70 11.21
CA GLN A 33 -3.75 15.87 10.85
C GLN A 33 -3.13 14.54 10.40
N LEU A 34 -3.31 13.46 11.17
CA LEU A 34 -2.87 12.11 10.79
C LEU A 34 -3.44 11.67 9.42
N LEU A 35 -4.73 11.91 9.18
CA LEU A 35 -5.36 11.57 7.90
C LEU A 35 -4.75 12.36 6.74
N ARG A 36 -4.41 13.64 6.97
CA ARG A 36 -3.74 14.48 5.97
C ARG A 36 -2.35 13.95 5.67
N GLU A 37 -1.53 13.70 6.68
CA GLU A 37 -0.16 13.19 6.53
C GLU A 37 -0.13 11.87 5.78
N ALA A 38 -0.97 10.92 6.20
CA ALA A 38 -1.11 9.63 5.51
C ALA A 38 -1.53 9.79 4.05
N SER A 39 -2.41 10.75 3.75
CA SER A 39 -2.85 11.03 2.38
C SER A 39 -1.74 11.64 1.52
N VAL A 40 -0.90 12.51 2.09
CA VAL A 40 0.26 13.08 1.36
C VAL A 40 1.28 11.99 1.09
N LEU A 41 1.66 11.21 2.11
CA LEU A 41 2.61 10.12 1.96
C LEU A 41 2.15 9.09 0.92
N LEU A 42 0.89 8.66 0.98
CA LEU A 42 0.38 7.67 0.03
C LEU A 42 0.41 8.20 -1.42
N ARG A 43 0.21 9.50 -1.65
CA ARG A 43 0.37 10.10 -2.98
C ARG A 43 1.82 10.09 -3.46
N GLU A 44 2.77 10.45 -2.59
CA GLU A 44 4.20 10.43 -2.93
C GLU A 44 4.64 9.00 -3.29
N LEU A 45 4.16 7.99 -2.55
CA LEU A 45 4.39 6.58 -2.87
C LEU A 45 3.74 6.16 -4.19
N GLU A 46 2.50 6.54 -4.45
CA GLU A 46 1.81 6.25 -5.71
C GLU A 46 2.51 6.90 -6.92
N GLU A 47 3.00 8.13 -6.77
CA GLU A 47 3.79 8.83 -7.78
C GLU A 47 5.11 8.10 -8.03
N TYR A 48 5.87 7.76 -6.99
CA TYR A 48 7.09 6.96 -7.09
C TYR A 48 6.89 5.63 -7.82
N PHE A 49 5.94 4.80 -7.38
CA PHE A 49 5.72 3.51 -8.02
C PHE A 49 5.31 3.66 -9.49
N ARG A 50 4.51 4.67 -9.81
CA ARG A 50 4.09 4.95 -11.19
C ARG A 50 5.27 5.35 -12.09
N GLU A 51 6.18 6.18 -11.60
CA GLU A 51 7.41 6.57 -12.33
C GLU A 51 8.32 5.37 -12.61
N HIS A 52 8.20 4.32 -11.80
CA HIS A 52 8.87 3.04 -11.99
C HIS A 52 7.95 1.98 -12.65
N ASP A 53 6.95 2.37 -13.44
CA ASP A 53 6.03 1.45 -14.16
C ASP A 53 5.41 0.36 -13.25
N PHE A 54 5.17 0.72 -11.99
CA PHE A 54 4.71 -0.17 -10.96
C PHE A 54 3.51 0.42 -10.23
N SER A 55 2.97 -0.33 -9.26
CA SER A 55 1.89 0.17 -8.41
C SER A 55 2.09 -0.30 -6.98
N ILE A 56 1.50 0.43 -6.04
CA ILE A 56 1.56 0.05 -4.63
C ILE A 56 0.94 -1.34 -4.38
N THR A 57 -0.15 -1.70 -5.07
CA THR A 57 -0.75 -3.04 -4.93
C THR A 57 0.19 -4.13 -5.42
N ARG A 58 0.84 -3.95 -6.58
CA ARG A 58 1.83 -4.90 -7.10
C ARG A 58 3.02 -5.04 -6.15
N PHE A 59 3.47 -3.94 -5.57
CA PHE A 59 4.52 -3.93 -4.54
C PHE A 59 4.14 -4.72 -3.30
N LEU A 60 2.95 -4.49 -2.74
CA LEU A 60 2.47 -5.22 -1.56
C LEU A 60 2.29 -6.72 -1.84
N ILE A 61 1.87 -7.09 -3.06
CA ILE A 61 1.83 -8.49 -3.50
C ILE A 61 3.25 -9.07 -3.49
N CYS A 62 4.22 -8.42 -4.12
CA CYS A 62 5.61 -8.90 -4.15
C CYS A 62 6.21 -9.03 -2.75
N VAL A 63 6.01 -8.05 -1.86
CA VAL A 63 6.46 -8.13 -0.45
C VAL A 63 5.83 -9.32 0.27
N SER A 64 4.53 -9.56 0.06
CA SER A 64 3.82 -10.69 0.68
C SER A 64 4.32 -12.04 0.17
N LEU A 65 4.66 -12.12 -1.13
CA LEU A 65 5.20 -13.32 -1.76
C LEU A 65 6.65 -13.60 -1.32
N ASP A 66 7.48 -12.56 -1.21
CA ASP A 66 8.89 -12.69 -0.81
C ASP A 66 9.04 -13.27 0.62
N GLN A 67 8.09 -12.97 1.50
CA GLN A 67 8.05 -13.52 2.86
C GLN A 67 7.56 -14.98 2.92
N ALA A 68 6.93 -15.50 1.86
CA ALA A 68 6.31 -16.82 1.82
C ALA A 68 7.17 -17.83 1.06
N LYS A 69 7.88 -18.70 1.79
CA LYS A 69 8.81 -19.70 1.22
C LYS A 69 8.19 -20.55 0.11
N ASP A 70 6.97 -21.01 0.29
CA ASP A 70 6.28 -21.91 -0.66
C ASP A 70 5.29 -21.17 -1.57
N GLY A 71 5.32 -19.84 -1.56
CA GLY A 71 4.34 -19.01 -2.24
C GLY A 71 2.95 -19.01 -1.57
N LEU A 72 2.04 -18.23 -2.14
CA LEU A 72 0.71 -17.96 -1.58
C LEU A 72 -0.40 -18.33 -2.56
N THR A 73 -1.55 -18.77 -2.05
CA THR A 73 -2.75 -18.88 -2.88
C THR A 73 -3.41 -17.51 -3.08
N HIS A 74 -4.26 -17.38 -4.10
CA HIS A 74 -4.97 -16.13 -4.36
C HIS A 74 -5.78 -15.65 -3.14
N SER A 75 -6.46 -16.57 -2.44
CA SER A 75 -7.22 -16.24 -1.24
C SER A 75 -6.32 -15.70 -0.13
N GLN A 76 -5.15 -16.31 0.06
CA GLN A 76 -4.16 -15.85 1.04
C GLN A 76 -3.56 -14.48 0.69
N ILE A 77 -3.51 -14.10 -0.59
CA ILE A 77 -3.09 -12.75 -1.00
C ILE A 77 -4.22 -11.74 -0.74
N VAL A 78 -5.46 -12.07 -1.08
CA VAL A 78 -6.64 -11.23 -0.79
C VAL A 78 -6.81 -10.98 0.71
N GLU A 79 -6.53 -11.97 1.55
CA GLU A 79 -6.60 -11.80 3.01
C GLU A 79 -5.51 -10.89 3.58
N ARG A 80 -4.38 -10.72 2.88
CA ARG A 80 -3.25 -9.89 3.34
C ARG A 80 -3.30 -8.45 2.86
N ILE A 81 -4.03 -8.17 1.78
CA ILE A 81 -4.01 -6.87 1.12
C ILE A 81 -5.45 -6.37 1.04
N ASP A 82 -5.71 -5.22 1.69
CA ASP A 82 -7.04 -4.61 1.81
C ASP A 82 -7.47 -3.91 0.50
N VAL A 83 -7.57 -4.68 -0.57
CA VAL A 83 -8.16 -4.27 -1.86
C VAL A 83 -9.07 -5.37 -2.39
N SER A 84 -9.97 -5.00 -3.30
CA SER A 84 -10.91 -5.97 -3.87
C SER A 84 -10.20 -7.13 -4.59
N SER A 85 -10.77 -8.34 -4.48
CA SER A 85 -10.30 -9.54 -5.19
C SER A 85 -10.05 -9.32 -6.70
N PRO A 86 -10.90 -8.61 -7.47
CA PRO A 86 -10.61 -8.28 -8.86
C PRO A 86 -9.34 -7.45 -9.09
N VAL A 87 -9.00 -6.54 -8.16
CA VAL A 87 -7.76 -5.74 -8.22
C VAL A 87 -6.54 -6.64 -8.00
N ILE A 88 -6.62 -7.58 -7.06
CA ILE A 88 -5.58 -8.60 -6.85
C ILE A 88 -5.40 -9.46 -8.10
N SER A 89 -6.49 -10.01 -8.65
CA SER A 89 -6.44 -10.84 -9.86
C SER A 89 -5.79 -10.11 -11.04
N ARG A 90 -6.14 -8.85 -11.27
CA ARG A 90 -5.54 -8.02 -12.34
C ARG A 90 -4.05 -7.76 -12.09
N SER A 91 -3.68 -7.44 -10.86
CA SER A 91 -2.30 -7.15 -10.49
C SER A 91 -1.42 -8.39 -10.61
N LEU A 92 -1.90 -9.55 -10.14
CA LEU A 92 -1.22 -10.83 -10.31
C LEU A 92 -1.06 -11.21 -11.78
N LYS A 93 -2.10 -11.03 -12.59
CA LYS A 93 -1.99 -11.28 -14.03
C LYS A 93 -0.88 -10.45 -14.66
N ALA A 94 -0.81 -9.15 -14.37
CA ALA A 94 0.25 -8.28 -14.89
C ALA A 94 1.64 -8.72 -14.40
N LEU A 95 1.78 -9.08 -13.12
CA LEU A 95 3.05 -9.58 -12.56
C LEU A 95 3.49 -10.90 -13.22
N VAL A 96 2.56 -11.80 -13.55
CA VAL A 96 2.82 -13.05 -14.26
C VAL A 96 3.18 -12.80 -15.72
N ASP A 97 2.44 -11.94 -16.41
CA ASP A 97 2.68 -11.57 -17.80
C ASP A 97 4.07 -10.89 -17.96
N GLU A 98 4.54 -10.18 -16.94
CA GLU A 98 5.88 -9.58 -16.87
C GLU A 98 6.97 -10.53 -16.34
N GLY A 99 6.63 -11.77 -15.96
CA GLY A 99 7.58 -12.76 -15.44
C GLY A 99 8.11 -12.50 -14.02
N LEU A 100 7.53 -11.55 -13.28
CA LEU A 100 7.91 -11.23 -11.90
C LEU A 100 7.31 -12.22 -10.89
N VAL A 101 6.19 -12.85 -11.25
CA VAL A 101 5.52 -13.88 -10.46
C VAL A 101 5.27 -15.10 -11.34
N GLU A 102 5.42 -16.29 -10.76
CA GLU A 102 5.07 -17.53 -11.42
C GLU A 102 3.95 -18.27 -10.67
N ILE A 103 3.26 -19.16 -11.37
CA ILE A 103 2.22 -20.00 -10.79
C ILE A 103 2.75 -21.42 -10.69
N VAL A 104 2.97 -21.87 -9.45
CA VAL A 104 3.35 -23.24 -9.12
C VAL A 104 2.10 -24.03 -8.77
N VAL A 105 1.99 -25.21 -9.34
CA VAL A 105 0.91 -26.16 -9.06
C VAL A 105 1.43 -27.15 -8.02
N ASP A 106 0.62 -27.44 -7.02
CA ASP A 106 0.97 -28.41 -5.99
C ASP A 106 0.95 -29.85 -6.56
N ASP A 107 2.04 -30.60 -6.36
CA ASP A 107 2.21 -31.95 -6.89
C ASP A 107 1.21 -32.95 -6.29
N GLU A 108 0.76 -32.73 -5.05
CA GLU A 108 -0.22 -33.59 -4.37
C GLU A 108 -1.65 -33.19 -4.71
N ASN A 109 -1.88 -31.92 -5.08
CA ASN A 109 -3.18 -31.43 -5.47
C ASN A 109 -3.11 -30.35 -6.56
N ALA A 110 -3.21 -30.80 -7.81
CA ALA A 110 -3.13 -29.92 -8.98
C ALA A 110 -4.19 -28.79 -9.05
N ARG A 111 -5.18 -28.80 -8.14
CA ARG A 111 -6.16 -27.71 -7.99
C ARG A 111 -5.62 -26.53 -7.18
N ILE A 112 -4.59 -26.74 -6.36
CA ILE A 112 -3.97 -25.67 -5.58
C ILE A 112 -2.93 -24.98 -6.45
N ARG A 113 -3.16 -23.68 -6.68
CA ARG A 113 -2.26 -22.81 -7.43
C ARG A 113 -1.64 -21.80 -6.49
N ARG A 114 -0.33 -21.87 -6.33
CA ARG A 114 0.46 -20.94 -5.54
C ARG A 114 1.15 -19.95 -6.46
N GLN A 115 1.14 -18.70 -6.06
CA GLN A 115 1.90 -17.64 -6.69
C GLN A 115 3.23 -17.58 -5.96
N CYS A 116 4.33 -17.57 -6.70
CA CYS A 116 5.68 -17.46 -6.17
C CYS A 116 6.38 -16.28 -6.82
N LEU A 117 7.20 -15.56 -6.06
CA LEU A 117 8.04 -14.51 -6.62
C LEU A 117 9.22 -15.15 -7.36
N THR A 118 9.43 -14.77 -8.61
CA THR A 118 10.59 -15.24 -9.39
C THR A 118 11.86 -14.54 -8.93
N GLU A 119 13.03 -14.97 -9.41
CA GLU A 119 14.28 -14.23 -9.15
C GLU A 119 14.22 -12.81 -9.72
N MET A 120 13.72 -12.67 -10.95
CA MET A 120 13.51 -11.35 -11.56
C MET A 120 12.50 -10.51 -10.75
N GLY A 121 11.48 -11.14 -10.17
CA GLY A 121 10.55 -10.51 -9.24
C GLY A 121 11.24 -9.99 -7.98
N ARG A 122 12.14 -10.79 -7.39
CA ARG A 122 12.96 -10.39 -6.23
C ARG A 122 13.88 -9.22 -6.57
N GLU A 123 14.62 -9.31 -7.66
CA GLU A 123 15.49 -8.21 -8.13
C GLU A 123 14.69 -6.93 -8.36
N ARG A 124 13.51 -7.02 -8.98
CA ARG A 124 12.62 -5.87 -9.18
C ARG A 124 12.17 -5.29 -7.84
N LEU A 125 11.73 -6.12 -6.90
CA LEU A 125 11.33 -5.69 -5.57
C LEU A 125 12.48 -4.97 -4.85
N THR A 126 13.67 -5.58 -4.81
CA THR A 126 14.86 -5.01 -4.17
C THR A 126 15.28 -3.69 -4.81
N SER A 127 15.14 -3.54 -6.14
CA SER A 127 15.43 -2.27 -6.82
C SER A 127 14.52 -1.11 -6.40
N LEU A 128 13.30 -1.40 -5.94
CA LEU A 128 12.32 -0.39 -5.54
C LEU A 128 12.44 -0.01 -4.05
N LEU A 129 13.05 -0.85 -3.21
CA LEU A 129 13.13 -0.63 -1.77
C LEU A 129 13.88 0.67 -1.37
N PRO A 130 15.02 1.04 -1.99
CA PRO A 130 15.74 2.25 -1.60
C PRO A 130 14.89 3.52 -1.71
N GLY A 131 14.23 3.75 -2.86
CA GLY A 131 13.38 4.93 -3.05
C GLY A 131 12.12 4.90 -2.18
N TYR A 132 11.52 3.71 -2.00
CA TYR A 132 10.41 3.52 -1.06
C TYR A 132 10.79 3.95 0.36
N TYR A 133 11.94 3.51 0.87
CA TYR A 133 12.42 3.88 2.20
C TYR A 133 12.79 5.36 2.31
N GLN A 134 13.36 5.96 1.27
CA GLN A 134 13.64 7.41 1.25
C GLN A 134 12.37 8.23 1.46
N ILE A 135 11.26 7.88 0.80
CA ILE A 135 9.98 8.58 0.94
C ILE A 135 9.41 8.42 2.36
N LEU A 136 9.49 7.20 2.92
CA LEU A 136 9.04 6.95 4.29
C LEU A 136 9.83 7.78 5.32
N LEU A 137 11.15 7.88 5.17
CA LEU A 137 12.00 8.64 6.09
C LEU A 137 11.84 10.16 5.93
N ALA A 138 11.72 10.66 4.69
CA ALA A 138 11.49 12.09 4.43
C ALA A 138 10.13 12.60 4.96
N SER A 139 9.21 11.68 5.26
CA SER A 139 7.91 11.99 5.86
C SER A 139 8.01 12.21 7.37
N SER A 140 8.95 11.55 8.06
CA SER A 140 9.15 11.75 9.51
C SER A 140 9.93 13.01 9.85
N GLU A 141 10.75 13.52 8.93
CA GLU A 141 11.57 14.73 9.17
C GLU A 141 10.75 16.03 9.13
N ARG A 142 9.64 16.05 8.37
CA ARG A 142 8.74 17.21 8.24
C ARG A 142 7.91 17.54 9.50
N GLU A 143 7.99 16.70 10.54
CA GLU A 143 7.29 16.90 11.83
C GLU A 143 8.12 17.67 12.88
N THR A 144 9.39 18.00 12.59
CA THR A 144 10.32 18.58 13.60
C THR A 144 10.64 20.07 13.42
N GLU A 145 9.95 20.78 12.51
CA GLU A 145 10.11 22.23 12.28
C GLU A 145 8.86 23.05 12.62
#